data_AF-A0A650GEI7-F1
#
_entry.id   AF-A0A650GEI7-F1
#
_cell.length_a   1.000
_cell.length_b   1.000
_cell.length_c   1.000
_cell.angle_alpha   90.00
_cell.angle_beta   90.00
_cell.angle_gamma   90.00
#
_symmetry.space_group_name_H-M   'P 1'
#
loop_
_entity.id
_entity.type
_entity.pdbx_description
1 polymer ?
#
loop_
_entity_poly.entity_id
_entity_poly.type
_entity_poly.pdbx_seq_one_letter_code
_entity_poly.pdbx_strand_id
1 'polypeptide(L)'
;MTAAATTAALVLETDLTALVWGVRIMLVVVSLGLALVLVGMPVVFSRPVLTELLRARALGDPWAPFAPDGAGRYGPLAQNRHWAVMRAPARRTTAGLAWRWGWWVVSAVVLVGGGLVGFVSFMRLVVAFWI
;
A
#
# COMPACT_ATOMS: atom_id res chain seq x y z
N MET A 1 -20.69 -12.84 52.57
CA MET A 1 -20.70 -12.70 51.10
C MET A 1 -20.83 -14.09 50.52
N THR A 2 -21.87 -14.31 49.70
CA THR A 2 -22.49 -15.61 49.43
C THR A 2 -21.91 -16.29 48.18
N ALA A 3 -21.97 -17.62 48.13
CA ALA A 3 -21.48 -18.44 47.00
C ALA A 3 -21.96 -17.96 45.62
N ALA A 4 -23.17 -17.39 45.53
CA ALA A 4 -23.70 -16.80 44.30
C ALA A 4 -22.86 -15.62 43.77
N ALA A 5 -22.31 -14.78 44.65
CA ALA A 5 -21.44 -13.67 44.26
C ALA A 5 -20.08 -14.18 43.74
N THR A 6 -19.55 -15.26 44.33
CA THR A 6 -18.31 -15.92 43.88
C THR A 6 -18.49 -16.56 42.51
N THR A 7 -19.61 -17.25 42.27
CA THR A 7 -19.91 -17.85 40.95
C THR A 7 -20.08 -16.78 39.89
N ALA A 8 -20.78 -15.68 40.18
CA ALA A 8 -20.96 -14.58 39.23
C ALA A 8 -19.64 -13.90 38.86
N ALA A 9 -18.74 -13.70 39.82
CA ALA A 9 -17.41 -13.14 39.56
C ALA A 9 -16.56 -14.07 38.67
N LEU A 10 -16.64 -15.38 38.89
CA LEU A 10 -15.86 -16.37 38.14
C LEU A 10 -16.34 -16.51 36.69
N VAL A 11 -17.65 -16.40 36.45
CA VAL A 11 -18.22 -16.34 35.09
C VAL A 11 -17.74 -15.09 34.36
N LEU A 12 -17.82 -13.92 35.00
CA LEU A 12 -17.36 -12.66 34.42
C LEU A 12 -15.87 -12.69 34.06
N GLU A 13 -15.03 -13.25 34.94
CA GLU A 13 -13.59 -13.39 34.71
C GLU A 13 -13.30 -14.33 33.52
N THR A 14 -14.06 -15.42 33.40
CA THR A 14 -13.96 -16.37 32.29
C THR A 14 -14.37 -15.72 30.97
N ASP A 15 -15.50 -15.02 30.94
CA ASP A 15 -16.02 -14.33 29.76
C ASP A 15 -15.07 -13.22 29.30
N LEU A 16 -14.53 -12.44 30.24
CA LEU A 16 -13.58 -11.38 29.96
C LEU A 16 -12.26 -11.95 29.43
N THR A 17 -11.79 -13.07 29.98
CA THR A 17 -10.61 -13.78 29.49
C THR A 17 -10.83 -14.29 28.07
N ALA A 18 -11.96 -14.91 27.79
CA ALA A 18 -12.31 -15.38 26.45
C ALA A 18 -12.40 -14.22 25.43
N LEU A 19 -13.00 -13.10 25.81
CA LEU A 19 -13.07 -11.89 24.99
C LEU A 19 -11.67 -11.34 24.67
N VAL A 20 -10.79 -11.22 25.68
CA VAL A 20 -9.41 -10.74 25.49
C VAL A 20 -8.65 -11.64 24.51
N TRP A 21 -8.76 -12.96 24.66
CA TRP A 21 -8.14 -13.90 23.72
C TRP A 21 -8.73 -13.81 22.31
N GLY A 22 -10.05 -13.63 22.18
CA GLY A 22 -10.70 -13.38 20.89
C GLY A 22 -10.14 -12.13 20.19
N VAL A 23 -10.02 -11.02 20.93
CA VAL A 23 -9.42 -9.77 20.42
C VAL A 23 -7.96 -9.99 20.02
N ARG A 24 -7.17 -10.72 20.82
CA ARG A 24 -5.76 -11.04 20.50
C ARG A 24 -5.63 -11.80 19.19
N ILE A 25 -6.44 -12.82 18.97
CA ILE A 25 -6.42 -13.59 17.71
C ILE A 25 -6.80 -12.69 16.54
N MET A 26 -7.85 -11.88 16.69
CA MET A 26 -8.26 -10.92 15.66
C MET A 26 -7.13 -9.95 15.32
N LEU A 27 -6.43 -9.41 16.32
CA LEU A 27 -5.29 -8.51 16.11
C LEU A 27 -4.16 -9.19 15.35
N VAL A 28 -3.85 -10.47 15.64
CA VAL A 28 -2.85 -11.24 14.89
C VAL A 28 -3.27 -11.39 13.43
N VAL A 29 -4.52 -11.78 13.16
CA VAL A 29 -5.03 -11.94 11.79
C VAL A 29 -4.98 -10.62 11.01
N VAL A 30 -5.44 -9.52 11.62
CA VAL A 30 -5.38 -8.18 11.01
C VAL A 30 -3.94 -7.75 10.75
N SER A 31 -3.04 -8.00 11.69
CA SER A 31 -1.61 -7.69 11.56
C SER A 31 -0.97 -8.41 10.37
N LEU A 32 -1.25 -9.71 10.24
CA LEU A 32 -0.79 -10.52 9.10
C LEU A 32 -1.37 -10.03 7.78
N GLY A 33 -2.67 -9.70 7.75
CA GLY A 33 -3.32 -9.13 6.57
C GLY A 33 -2.68 -7.81 6.14
N LEU A 34 -2.43 -6.89 7.08
CA LEU A 34 -1.77 -5.63 6.80
C LEU A 34 -0.33 -5.82 6.33
N ALA A 35 0.43 -6.74 6.94
CA ALA A 35 1.78 -7.07 6.51
C ALA A 35 1.80 -7.60 5.07
N LEU A 36 0.87 -8.50 4.73
CA LEU A 36 0.72 -9.02 3.36
C LEU A 36 0.40 -7.92 2.36
N VAL A 37 -0.49 -6.99 2.71
CA VAL A 37 -0.81 -5.83 1.86
C VAL A 37 0.42 -4.95 1.66
N LEU A 38 1.19 -4.69 2.71
CA LEU A 38 2.40 -3.86 2.62
C LEU A 38 3.51 -4.49 1.79
N VAL A 39 3.62 -5.80 1.77
CA VAL A 39 4.59 -6.52 0.93
C VAL A 39 4.08 -6.65 -0.50
N GLY A 40 2.78 -6.92 -0.69
CA GLY A 40 2.17 -7.13 -2.00
C GLY A 40 1.97 -5.85 -2.80
N MET A 41 1.59 -4.75 -2.14
CA MET A 41 1.29 -3.47 -2.78
C MET A 41 2.49 -2.91 -3.58
N PRO A 42 3.72 -2.87 -3.03
CA PRO A 42 4.91 -2.47 -3.80
C PRO A 42 5.09 -3.27 -5.08
N VAL A 43 4.80 -4.57 -5.08
CA VAL A 43 4.93 -5.42 -6.28
C VAL A 43 3.88 -5.05 -7.33
N VAL A 44 2.63 -4.87 -6.91
CA VAL A 44 1.53 -4.49 -7.82
C VAL A 44 1.75 -3.10 -8.41
N PHE A 45 2.24 -2.15 -7.62
CA PHE A 45 2.45 -0.77 -8.04
C PHE A 45 3.74 -0.57 -8.82
N SER A 46 4.82 -1.29 -8.48
CA SER A 46 6.12 -1.15 -9.16
C SER A 46 6.17 -1.90 -10.50
N ARG A 47 5.44 -3.01 -10.65
CA ARG A 47 5.36 -3.77 -11.92
C ARG A 47 5.08 -2.91 -13.16
N PRO A 48 4.00 -2.11 -13.22
CA PRO A 48 3.72 -1.30 -14.42
C PRO A 48 4.81 -0.25 -14.67
N VAL A 49 5.39 0.33 -13.61
CA VAL A 49 6.49 1.30 -13.71
C VAL A 49 7.74 0.62 -14.29
N LEU A 50 8.09 -0.57 -13.80
CA LEU A 50 9.25 -1.34 -14.25
C LEU A 50 9.07 -1.81 -15.71
N THR A 51 7.89 -2.32 -16.07
CA THR A 51 7.61 -2.76 -17.43
C THR A 51 7.75 -1.61 -18.43
N GLU A 52 7.20 -0.44 -18.11
CA GLU A 52 7.32 0.74 -18.97
C GLU A 52 8.73 1.33 -18.96
N LEU A 53 9.46 1.27 -17.85
CA LEU A 53 10.87 1.66 -17.80
C LEU A 53 11.74 0.76 -18.70
N LEU A 54 11.53 -0.55 -18.65
CA LEU A 54 12.22 -1.52 -19.51
C LEU A 54 11.87 -1.31 -20.99
N ARG A 55 10.59 -1.05 -21.30
CA ARG A 55 10.13 -0.71 -22.65
C ARG A 55 10.78 0.58 -23.15
N ALA A 56 10.81 1.63 -22.34
CA ALA A 56 11.44 2.90 -22.67
C ALA A 56 12.94 2.73 -22.96
N ARG A 57 13.62 1.90 -22.15
CA ARG A 57 15.03 1.55 -22.38
C ARG A 57 15.22 0.76 -23.69
N ALA A 58 14.39 -0.24 -23.95
CA ALA A 58 14.46 -1.06 -25.15
C ALA A 58 14.22 -0.24 -26.44
N LEU A 59 13.33 0.76 -26.37
CA LEU A 59 13.04 1.67 -27.48
C LEU A 59 14.05 2.83 -27.59
N GLY A 60 14.96 2.98 -26.63
CA GLY A 60 15.83 4.16 -26.52
C GLY A 60 15.05 5.48 -26.33
N ASP A 61 13.79 5.40 -25.91
CA ASP A 61 12.87 6.53 -25.85
C ASP A 61 12.25 6.66 -24.45
N PRO A 62 12.77 7.58 -23.61
CA PRO A 62 12.27 7.76 -22.25
C PRO A 62 10.86 8.37 -22.21
N TRP A 63 10.33 8.88 -23.33
CA TRP A 63 8.96 9.38 -23.44
C TRP A 63 7.94 8.29 -23.76
N ALA A 64 8.37 7.10 -24.20
CA ALA A 64 7.48 6.02 -24.62
C ALA A 64 6.35 5.67 -23.63
N PRO A 65 6.55 5.73 -22.30
CA PRO A 65 5.47 5.46 -21.35
C PRO A 65 4.37 6.51 -21.28
N PHE A 66 4.70 7.75 -21.67
CA PHE A 66 3.83 8.91 -21.55
C PHE A 66 3.28 9.37 -22.90
N ALA A 67 3.88 8.92 -23.99
CA ALA A 67 3.43 9.19 -25.36
C ALA A 67 2.40 8.15 -25.83
N PRO A 68 1.47 8.54 -26.71
CA PRO A 68 0.61 7.55 -27.37
C PRO A 68 1.43 6.66 -28.31
N ASP A 69 1.02 5.39 -28.43
CA ASP A 69 1.52 4.47 -29.44
C ASP A 69 1.00 4.82 -30.85
N GLY A 70 1.41 4.06 -31.86
CA GLY A 70 0.96 4.25 -33.25
C GLY A 70 -0.55 4.08 -33.47
N ALA A 71 -1.29 3.54 -32.48
CA ALA A 71 -2.74 3.44 -32.48
C ALA A 71 -3.42 4.51 -31.59
N GLY A 72 -2.65 5.47 -31.06
CA GLY A 72 -3.17 6.54 -30.19
C GLY A 72 -3.37 6.14 -28.72
N ARG A 73 -2.95 4.93 -28.31
CA ARG A 73 -3.16 4.42 -26.95
C ARG A 73 -1.96 4.70 -26.05
N TYR A 74 -2.25 4.96 -24.78
CA TYR A 74 -1.22 5.19 -23.76
C TYR A 74 -0.87 3.88 -23.02
N GLY A 75 0.39 3.76 -22.59
CA GLY A 75 0.84 2.66 -21.74
C GLY A 75 0.22 2.70 -20.34
N PRO A 76 0.42 1.65 -19.51
CA PRO A 76 -0.24 1.47 -18.21
C PRO A 76 -0.11 2.67 -17.26
N LEU A 77 1.01 3.42 -17.34
CA LEU A 77 1.26 4.61 -16.51
C LEU A 77 0.39 5.81 -16.88
N ALA A 78 -0.14 5.87 -18.11
CA ALA A 78 -0.91 7.02 -18.61
C ALA A 78 -2.28 6.63 -19.22
N GLN A 79 -2.63 5.34 -19.20
CA GLN A 79 -3.88 4.82 -19.75
C GLN A 79 -5.10 5.24 -18.94
N ASN A 80 -5.01 5.22 -17.60
CA ASN A 80 -6.18 5.43 -16.74
C ASN A 80 -6.61 6.92 -16.65
N ARG A 81 -7.83 7.16 -16.16
CA ARG A 81 -8.38 8.52 -16.02
C ARG A 81 -7.69 9.36 -14.94
N HIS A 82 -7.20 8.72 -13.87
CA HIS A 82 -6.64 9.41 -12.70
C HIS A 82 -5.23 9.95 -12.97
N TRP A 83 -4.48 9.29 -13.86
CA TRP A 83 -3.12 9.65 -14.28
C TRP A 83 -3.09 10.27 -15.69
N ALA A 84 -4.25 10.68 -16.23
CA ALA A 84 -4.34 11.28 -17.56
C ALA A 84 -3.49 12.56 -17.69
N VAL A 85 -3.25 13.28 -16.59
CA VAL A 85 -2.36 14.45 -16.52
C VAL A 85 -0.90 14.12 -16.90
N MET A 86 -0.49 12.85 -16.75
CA MET A 86 0.87 12.41 -17.06
C MET A 86 1.08 12.16 -18.56
N ARG A 87 0.02 12.17 -19.37
CA ARG A 87 0.11 12.02 -20.82
C ARG A 87 0.97 13.13 -21.42
N ALA A 88 1.69 12.80 -22.47
CA ALA A 88 2.52 13.70 -23.25
C ALA A 88 2.19 13.53 -24.74
N PRO A 89 1.06 14.11 -25.21
CA PRO A 89 0.68 14.06 -26.62
C PRO A 89 1.73 14.74 -27.53
N ALA A 90 2.37 15.79 -27.01
CA ALA A 90 3.50 16.47 -27.64
C ALA A 90 4.73 16.38 -26.73
N ARG A 91 5.85 15.91 -27.29
CA ARG A 91 7.16 15.84 -26.63
C ARG A 91 7.73 17.26 -26.58
N ARG A 92 7.65 17.92 -25.42
CA ARG A 92 8.00 19.35 -25.31
C ARG A 92 9.35 19.59 -24.64
N THR A 93 9.50 19.19 -23.38
CA THR A 93 10.65 19.61 -22.56
C THR A 93 11.20 18.48 -21.69
N THR A 94 12.53 18.41 -21.56
CA THR A 94 13.22 17.47 -20.65
C THR A 94 12.77 17.64 -19.20
N ALA A 95 12.51 18.88 -18.77
CA ALA A 95 11.95 19.16 -17.44
C ALA A 95 10.57 18.50 -17.24
N GLY A 96 9.71 18.50 -18.26
CA GLY A 96 8.42 17.83 -18.20
C GLY A 96 8.54 16.31 -18.10
N LEU A 97 9.55 15.72 -18.74
CA LEU A 97 9.85 14.29 -18.62
C LEU A 97 10.34 13.94 -17.22
N ALA A 98 11.29 14.72 -16.70
CA ALA A 98 11.84 14.55 -15.35
C ALA A 98 10.74 14.67 -14.29
N TRP A 99 9.82 15.62 -14.43
CA TRP A 99 8.67 15.77 -13.53
C TRP A 99 7.77 14.53 -13.51
N ARG A 100 7.44 13.95 -14.67
CA ARG A 100 6.59 12.75 -14.76
C ARG A 100 7.23 11.55 -14.08
N TRP A 101 8.51 11.31 -14.34
CA TRP A 101 9.27 10.25 -13.66
C TRP A 101 9.42 10.53 -12.17
N GLY A 102 9.73 11.77 -11.80
CA GLY A 102 9.86 12.21 -10.41
C GLY A 102 8.57 12.00 -9.61
N TRP A 103 7.41 12.31 -10.20
CA TRP A 103 6.11 12.07 -9.58
C TRP A 103 5.88 10.59 -9.24
N TRP A 104 6.24 9.68 -10.16
CA TRP A 104 6.13 8.23 -9.91
C TRP A 104 7.05 7.76 -8.79
N VAL A 105 8.28 8.27 -8.73
CA VAL A 105 9.22 7.99 -7.65
C VAL A 105 8.68 8.49 -6.31
N VAL A 106 8.22 9.76 -6.26
CA VAL A 106 7.64 10.35 -5.04
C VAL A 106 6.42 9.55 -4.60
N SER A 107 5.52 9.20 -5.52
CA SER A 107 4.33 8.41 -5.21
C SER A 107 4.71 7.06 -4.63
N ALA A 108 5.69 6.36 -5.22
CA ALA A 108 6.16 5.08 -4.68
C ALA A 108 6.74 5.23 -3.26
N VAL A 109 7.58 6.24 -3.02
CA VAL A 109 8.17 6.49 -1.70
C VAL A 109 7.11 6.83 -0.67
N VAL A 110 6.16 7.70 -1.00
CA VAL A 110 5.07 8.09 -0.09
C VAL A 110 4.19 6.90 0.26
N LEU A 111 3.87 6.06 -0.73
CA LEU A 111 2.93 4.97 -0.54
C LEU A 111 3.57 3.81 0.22
N VAL A 112 4.82 3.46 -0.08
CA VAL A 112 5.58 2.43 0.65
C VAL A 112 5.99 2.94 2.03
N GLY A 113 6.58 4.13 2.10
CA GLY A 113 7.05 4.74 3.35
C GLY A 113 5.91 5.07 4.29
N GLY A 114 4.84 5.69 3.80
CA GLY A 114 3.64 5.99 4.58
C GLY A 114 2.95 4.71 5.07
N GLY A 115 2.85 3.68 4.22
CA GLY A 115 2.36 2.37 4.61
C GLY A 115 3.19 1.74 5.73
N LEU A 116 4.51 1.75 5.60
CA LEU A 116 5.43 1.22 6.60
C LEU A 116 5.31 1.96 7.94
N VAL A 117 5.27 3.30 7.92
CA VAL A 117 5.11 4.12 9.13
C VAL A 117 3.77 3.84 9.81
N GLY A 118 2.68 3.75 9.03
CA GLY A 118 1.36 3.40 9.54
C GLY A 118 1.35 2.01 10.19
N PHE A 119 1.99 1.03 9.55
CA PHE A 119 2.11 -0.32 10.09
C PHE A 119 2.94 -0.40 11.36
N VAL A 120 4.10 0.26 11.41
CA VAL A 120 4.93 0.30 12.62
C VAL A 120 4.17 0.95 13.77
N SER A 121 3.43 2.04 13.49
CA SER A 121 2.59 2.71 14.48
C SER A 121 1.48 1.78 14.99
N PHE A 122 0.83 1.03 14.11
CA PHE A 122 -0.16 0.03 14.46
C PHE A 122 0.45 -1.13 15.28
N MET A 123 1.60 -1.69 14.88
CA MET A 123 2.29 -2.74 15.64
C MET A 123 2.67 -2.29 17.04
N ARG A 124 3.08 -1.03 17.24
CA ARG A 124 3.35 -0.48 18.57
C ARG A 124 2.12 -0.52 19.47
N LEU A 125 0.94 -0.20 18.93
CA LEU A 125 -0.32 -0.31 19.66
C LEU A 125 -0.68 -1.76 19.98
N VAL A 126 -0.45 -2.68 19.03
CA VAL A 126 -0.66 -4.12 19.27
C VAL A 126 0.25 -4.60 20.40
N VAL A 127 1.55 -4.30 20.35
CA VAL A 127 2.49 -4.70 21.41
C VAL A 127 2.09 -4.11 22.76
N ALA A 128 1.70 -2.83 22.80
CA ALA A 128 1.23 -2.19 24.03
C ALA A 128 -0.06 -2.82 24.61
N PHE A 129 -0.87 -3.49 23.79
CA PHE A 129 -2.04 -4.23 24.25
C PHE A 129 -1.72 -5.64 24.79
N TRP A 130 -0.54 -6.17 24.45
CA TRP A 130 -0.09 -7.49 24.89
C TRP A 130 0.69 -7.48 26.21
N ILE A 131 1.28 -6.34 26.56
CA ILE A 131 2.00 -6.07 27.81
C ILE A 131 1.02 -5.51 28.84
#